data_AF-A0A834LA81-F1
#
_entry.id   AF-A0A834LA81-F1
#
_cell.length_a   1.000
_cell.length_b   1.000
_cell.length_c   1.000
_cell.angle_alpha   90.00
_cell.angle_beta   90.00
_cell.angle_gamma   90.00
#
_symmetry.space_group_name_H-M   'P 1'
#
loop_
_entity.id
_entity.type
_entity.pdbx_description
1 polymer ?
#
loop_
_entity_poly.entity_id
_entity_poly.type
_entity_poly.pdbx_seq_one_letter_code
_entity_poly.pdbx_strand_id
1 'polypeptide(L)'
;MKTSLIRTIPKLSLFIEELGAGVVAYSSNNEIRVNADYIQGFSSDVKKEITEILYHEVEHSWQWFGNGKALMGLIEGIADFARMKAGLSIYDIKDMFQVTTTYSKTQQYKVLARTMFSLSFLVILTFLTGNQAVEYTVTNNAATTPGGMKFANQIGIEYSKQTMSSATEFIWKTFRQASNADRKDVPKVSLYIDSMDGVAYASNNEIHFSANYIQQYTGNVKTEFTGVIYHEMAHVWQWNGNGQPTPGGLIEGIADFVRLKAGYAPSHWVKPGQGDRWDHGYDVTAYFLDYCEGLRSGFVAELNKKMKTGYSGNYFVELLGKTVDQLWSDYKAKYKTN
;
A
#
# COMPACT_ATOMS: atom_id res chain seq x y z
N MET A 1 -46.54 -2.29 4.63
CA MET A 1 -45.82 -2.35 5.92
C MET A 1 -44.51 -3.09 5.69
N LYS A 2 -43.36 -2.39 5.75
CA LYS A 2 -42.03 -3.02 5.72
C LYS A 2 -41.69 -3.42 7.15
N THR A 3 -41.70 -4.72 7.43
CA THR A 3 -41.22 -5.29 8.70
C THR A 3 -39.69 -5.27 8.68
N SER A 4 -39.08 -4.46 9.53
CA SER A 4 -37.64 -4.49 9.79
C SER A 4 -37.30 -5.74 10.60
N LEU A 5 -36.55 -6.66 10.00
CA LEU A 5 -35.85 -7.73 10.73
C LEU A 5 -34.65 -7.10 11.46
N ILE A 6 -34.84 -6.73 12.73
CA ILE A 6 -33.71 -6.46 13.62
C ILE A 6 -33.11 -7.84 13.95
N ARG A 7 -32.09 -8.26 13.20
CA ARG A 7 -31.24 -9.39 13.59
C ARG A 7 -30.40 -8.94 14.79
N THR A 8 -30.71 -9.45 15.98
CA THR A 8 -29.79 -9.37 17.12
C THR A 8 -28.57 -10.23 16.83
N ILE A 9 -27.41 -9.59 16.62
CA ILE A 9 -26.10 -10.25 16.45
C ILE A 9 -25.73 -10.85 17.81
N PRO A 10 -25.41 -12.15 17.92
CA PRO A 10 -24.95 -12.73 19.18
C PRO A 10 -23.61 -12.10 19.59
N LYS A 11 -23.45 -11.74 20.88
CA LYS A 11 -22.20 -11.19 21.42
C LYS A 11 -21.09 -12.23 21.33
N LEU A 12 -20.11 -12.00 20.46
CA LEU A 12 -18.86 -12.75 20.38
C LEU A 12 -17.94 -12.31 21.54
N SER A 13 -17.37 -13.26 22.27
CA SER A 13 -16.47 -12.98 23.40
C SER A 13 -15.04 -13.43 23.07
N LEU A 14 -14.05 -12.55 23.28
CA LEU A 14 -12.63 -12.87 23.10
C LEU A 14 -11.96 -13.04 24.46
N PHE A 15 -11.17 -14.10 24.59
CA PHE A 15 -10.38 -14.42 25.77
C PHE A 15 -8.90 -14.58 25.39
N ILE A 16 -8.03 -14.00 26.21
CA ILE A 16 -6.59 -14.22 26.16
C ILE A 16 -6.23 -15.01 27.41
N GLU A 17 -5.73 -16.22 27.23
CA GLU A 17 -5.46 -17.16 28.32
C GLU A 17 -4.37 -18.15 27.94
N GLU A 18 -3.80 -18.86 28.92
CA GLU A 18 -2.85 -19.93 28.64
C GLU A 18 -3.59 -21.14 28.04
N LEU A 19 -3.19 -21.54 26.84
CA LEU A 19 -3.74 -22.71 26.15
C LEU A 19 -2.71 -23.85 26.07
N GLY A 20 -3.18 -25.06 25.77
CA GLY A 20 -2.32 -26.25 25.64
C GLY A 20 -1.17 -26.03 24.65
N ALA A 21 -0.03 -26.68 24.91
CA ALA A 21 1.20 -26.50 24.13
C ALA A 21 0.97 -26.70 22.62
N GLY A 22 1.36 -25.69 21.83
CA GLY A 22 1.20 -25.68 20.38
C GLY A 22 -0.14 -25.16 19.86
N VAL A 23 -1.08 -24.81 20.74
CA VAL A 23 -2.34 -24.16 20.36
C VAL A 23 -2.15 -22.65 20.31
N VAL A 24 -2.31 -22.06 19.12
CA VAL A 24 -2.18 -20.61 18.91
C VAL A 24 -3.49 -19.89 19.26
N ALA A 25 -4.61 -20.38 18.73
CA ALA A 25 -5.95 -19.90 19.04
C ALA A 25 -7.00 -20.91 18.58
N TYR A 26 -8.21 -20.83 19.12
CA TYR A 26 -9.37 -21.57 18.60
C TYR A 26 -10.67 -20.79 18.80
N SER A 27 -11.72 -21.22 18.10
CA SER A 27 -13.07 -20.68 18.28
C SER A 27 -14.09 -21.79 18.57
N SER A 28 -15.04 -21.49 19.46
CA SER A 28 -16.10 -22.41 19.86
C SER A 28 -17.27 -21.61 20.44
N ASN A 29 -18.51 -21.92 20.06
CA ASN A 29 -19.74 -21.40 20.69
C ASN A 29 -19.74 -19.87 20.97
N ASN A 30 -19.41 -19.06 19.96
CA ASN A 30 -19.30 -17.58 20.05
C ASN A 30 -18.18 -17.07 20.97
N GLU A 31 -17.19 -17.91 21.26
CA GLU A 31 -15.97 -17.51 21.95
C GLU A 31 -14.76 -17.71 21.06
N ILE A 32 -13.82 -16.78 21.14
CA ILE A 32 -12.48 -16.90 20.57
C ILE A 32 -11.51 -16.90 21.73
N ARG A 33 -10.59 -17.87 21.73
CA ARG A 33 -9.55 -17.99 22.76
C ARG A 33 -8.20 -17.95 22.07
N VAL A 34 -7.36 -17.00 22.46
CA VAL A 34 -6.01 -16.78 21.93
C VAL A 34 -5.00 -17.09 23.02
N ASN A 35 -3.97 -17.86 22.69
CA ASN A 35 -2.97 -18.26 23.67
C ASN A 35 -2.08 -17.07 24.06
N ALA A 36 -2.04 -16.78 25.36
CA ALA A 36 -1.31 -15.65 25.93
C ALA A 36 0.19 -15.67 25.59
N ASP A 37 0.80 -16.85 25.48
CA ASP A 37 2.23 -17.03 25.18
C ASP A 37 2.64 -16.41 23.85
N TYR A 38 1.71 -16.35 22.89
CA TYR A 38 1.98 -15.85 21.54
C TYR A 38 1.85 -14.34 21.41
N ILE A 39 1.32 -13.66 22.43
CA ILE A 39 1.10 -12.21 22.41
C ILE A 39 1.71 -11.48 23.61
N GLN A 40 2.35 -12.20 24.53
CA GLN A 40 2.90 -11.66 25.77
C GLN A 40 3.86 -10.49 25.55
N GLY A 41 4.70 -10.55 24.50
CA GLY A 41 5.72 -9.55 24.16
C GLY A 41 5.22 -8.25 23.52
N PHE A 42 3.92 -8.14 23.20
CA PHE A 42 3.37 -6.92 22.59
C PHE A 42 2.95 -5.86 23.62
N SER A 43 3.06 -4.58 23.24
CA SER A 43 2.52 -3.47 24.03
C SER A 43 0.98 -3.56 24.12
N SER A 44 0.39 -2.89 25.11
CA SER A 44 -1.07 -2.88 25.33
C SER A 44 -1.84 -2.37 24.10
N ASP A 45 -1.27 -1.41 23.39
CA ASP A 45 -1.93 -0.77 22.23
C ASP A 45 -1.94 -1.73 21.02
N VAL A 46 -0.85 -2.47 20.81
CA VAL A 46 -0.74 -3.48 19.76
C VAL A 46 -1.67 -4.67 20.05
N LYS A 47 -1.76 -5.09 21.32
CA LYS A 47 -2.73 -6.11 21.75
C LYS A 47 -4.17 -5.70 21.44
N LYS A 48 -4.49 -4.42 21.63
CA LYS A 48 -5.81 -3.86 21.35
C LYS A 48 -6.11 -3.81 19.84
N GLU A 49 -5.16 -3.39 19.02
CA GLU A 49 -5.33 -3.32 17.56
C GLU A 49 -5.50 -4.71 16.93
N ILE A 50 -4.70 -5.70 17.35
CA ILE A 50 -4.84 -7.11 16.92
C ILE A 50 -6.23 -7.66 17.31
N THR A 51 -6.71 -7.30 18.51
CA THR A 51 -8.03 -7.68 19.00
C THR A 51 -9.16 -7.11 18.13
N GLU A 52 -9.07 -5.84 17.74
CA GLU A 52 -10.07 -5.17 16.91
C GLU A 52 -10.13 -5.77 15.49
N ILE A 53 -8.97 -6.11 14.90
CA ILE A 53 -8.89 -6.77 13.59
C ILE A 53 -9.49 -8.18 13.62
N LEU A 54 -9.14 -8.98 14.63
CA LEU A 54 -9.69 -10.32 14.82
C LEU A 54 -11.22 -10.29 14.97
N TYR A 55 -11.73 -9.29 15.71
CA TYR A 55 -13.17 -9.10 15.89
C TYR A 55 -13.88 -8.75 14.57
N HIS A 56 -13.34 -7.79 13.81
CA HIS A 56 -13.89 -7.36 12.53
C HIS A 56 -13.98 -8.49 11.51
N GLU A 57 -12.91 -9.28 11.36
CA GLU A 57 -12.86 -10.36 10.36
C GLU A 57 -13.79 -11.53 10.70
N VAL A 58 -13.98 -11.82 12.00
CA VAL A 58 -14.91 -12.86 12.42
C VAL A 58 -16.37 -12.41 12.28
N GLU A 59 -16.68 -11.14 12.58
CA GLU A 59 -18.01 -10.57 12.32
C GLU A 59 -18.35 -10.62 10.83
N HIS A 60 -17.39 -10.25 9.98
CA HIS A 60 -17.52 -10.32 8.53
C HIS A 60 -17.72 -11.78 8.05
N SER A 61 -16.94 -12.74 8.58
CA SER A 61 -17.13 -14.17 8.29
C SER A 61 -18.51 -14.70 8.72
N TRP A 62 -19.01 -14.24 9.88
CA TRP A 62 -20.34 -14.59 10.39
C TRP A 62 -21.47 -14.10 9.48
N GLN A 63 -21.37 -12.86 8.98
CA GLN A 63 -22.37 -12.25 8.11
C GLN A 63 -22.51 -13.01 6.77
N TRP A 64 -21.42 -13.58 6.26
CA TRP A 64 -21.39 -14.27 4.97
C TRP A 64 -21.68 -15.77 5.04
N PHE A 65 -21.24 -16.48 6.09
CA PHE A 65 -21.31 -17.95 6.14
C PHE A 65 -22.27 -18.52 7.19
N GLY A 66 -22.84 -17.66 8.05
CA GLY A 66 -24.08 -17.94 8.78
C GLY A 66 -24.07 -19.07 9.81
N ASN A 67 -22.93 -19.56 10.31
CA ASN A 67 -22.90 -20.64 11.33
C ASN A 67 -21.63 -20.70 12.20
N GLY A 68 -20.98 -19.56 12.46
CA GLY A 68 -19.99 -19.42 13.55
C GLY A 68 -18.79 -20.36 13.59
N LYS A 69 -18.43 -20.99 12.47
CA LYS A 69 -17.14 -21.63 12.30
C LYS A 69 -16.23 -20.66 11.57
N ALA A 70 -15.46 -19.87 12.32
CA ALA A 70 -14.28 -19.25 11.74
C ALA A 70 -13.38 -20.40 11.29
N LEU A 71 -13.13 -20.48 9.98
CA LEU A 71 -12.28 -21.50 9.39
C LEU A 71 -10.91 -21.41 10.08
N MET A 72 -10.39 -22.50 10.66
CA MET A 72 -9.10 -22.50 11.37
C MET A 72 -7.97 -21.78 10.59
N GLY A 73 -7.98 -21.87 9.26
CA GLY A 73 -7.03 -21.17 8.40
C GLY A 73 -7.14 -19.63 8.38
N LEU A 74 -8.30 -19.05 8.74
CA LEU A 74 -8.46 -17.59 8.90
C LEU A 74 -7.83 -17.12 10.22
N ILE A 75 -7.99 -17.91 11.29
CA ILE A 75 -7.40 -17.61 12.60
C ILE A 75 -5.87 -17.74 12.53
N GLU A 76 -5.37 -18.79 11.88
CA GLU A 76 -3.93 -18.98 11.61
C GLU A 76 -3.39 -17.85 10.71
N GLY A 77 -4.13 -17.46 9.67
CA GLY A 77 -3.74 -16.36 8.78
C GLY A 77 -3.67 -14.99 9.48
N ILE A 78 -4.54 -14.73 10.46
CA ILE A 78 -4.50 -13.47 11.22
C ILE A 78 -3.37 -13.50 12.26
N ALA A 79 -3.07 -14.65 12.87
CA ALA A 79 -1.92 -14.81 13.76
C ALA A 79 -0.59 -14.66 13.01
N ASP A 80 -0.51 -15.16 11.78
CA ASP A 80 0.64 -14.98 10.90
C ASP A 80 0.77 -13.53 10.40
N PHE A 81 -0.35 -12.86 10.10
CA PHE A 81 -0.36 -11.43 9.76
C PHE A 81 0.11 -10.55 10.94
N ALA A 82 -0.29 -10.87 12.16
CA ALA A 82 0.17 -10.21 13.38
C ALA A 82 1.68 -10.43 13.64
N ARG A 83 2.21 -11.61 13.30
CA ARG A 83 3.66 -11.89 13.33
C ARG A 83 4.44 -11.16 12.23
N MET A 84 3.89 -11.05 11.01
CA MET A 84 4.52 -10.36 9.88
C MET A 84 4.74 -8.86 10.15
N LYS A 85 3.84 -8.22 10.91
CA LYS A 85 3.98 -6.83 11.36
C LYS A 85 5.15 -6.59 12.34
N ALA A 86 5.79 -7.64 12.85
CA ALA A 86 6.91 -7.56 13.80
C ALA A 86 8.32 -7.68 13.16
N GLY A 87 8.43 -7.79 11.82
CA GLY A 87 9.66 -7.44 11.09
C GLY A 87 10.74 -8.53 10.91
N LEU A 88 10.38 -9.74 10.50
CA LEU A 88 11.35 -10.77 10.06
C LEU A 88 11.11 -11.19 8.60
N SER A 89 12.17 -11.55 7.88
CA SER A 89 12.14 -11.88 6.45
C SER A 89 11.76 -13.34 6.18
N ILE A 90 11.16 -13.60 5.01
CA ILE A 90 10.69 -14.92 4.57
C ILE A 90 11.82 -15.93 4.29
N TYR A 91 13.08 -15.50 4.21
CA TYR A 91 14.22 -16.35 3.86
C TYR A 91 14.73 -17.22 5.01
N ASP A 92 14.46 -16.86 6.26
CA ASP A 92 14.85 -17.65 7.45
C ASP A 92 13.95 -18.89 7.67
N ILE A 93 12.84 -19.01 6.93
CA ILE A 93 11.85 -20.09 7.07
C ILE A 93 12.29 -21.38 6.36
N LYS A 94 13.17 -21.31 5.36
CA LYS A 94 13.57 -22.49 4.57
C LYS A 94 14.52 -23.45 5.31
N ASP A 95 15.26 -22.96 6.29
CA ASP A 95 16.24 -23.77 7.02
C ASP A 95 15.69 -24.39 8.33
N MET A 96 14.43 -24.10 8.69
CA MET A 96 13.80 -24.62 9.92
C MET A 96 12.82 -25.79 9.72
N PHE A 97 12.51 -26.19 8.49
CA PHE A 97 11.65 -27.35 8.23
C PHE A 97 12.40 -28.44 7.44
N GLN A 98 13.04 -29.37 8.15
CA GLN A 98 13.20 -30.72 7.62
C GLN A 98 11.81 -31.37 7.54
N VAL A 99 11.23 -31.42 6.35
CA VAL A 99 10.06 -32.27 6.09
C VAL A 99 10.54 -33.72 6.01
N THR A 100 10.50 -34.45 7.12
CA THR A 100 10.67 -35.90 7.11
C THR A 100 9.31 -36.56 6.94
N THR A 101 9.08 -37.20 5.79
CA THR A 101 7.95 -38.10 5.57
C THR A 101 8.24 -39.43 6.26
N THR A 102 7.33 -39.91 7.12
CA THR A 102 7.31 -41.32 7.53
C THR A 102 5.89 -41.85 7.49
N TYR A 103 5.66 -42.83 6.63
CA TYR A 103 4.45 -43.64 6.63
C TYR A 103 4.48 -44.63 7.80
N SER A 104 3.36 -44.75 8.52
CA SER A 104 3.07 -45.93 9.33
C SER A 104 1.58 -46.26 9.24
N LYS A 105 1.31 -47.55 8.99
CA LYS A 105 0.03 -48.15 8.64
C LYS A 105 -0.84 -48.34 9.88
N THR A 106 -2.01 -47.71 9.90
CA THR A 106 -3.38 -48.19 10.28
C THR A 106 -4.21 -46.93 10.52
N GLN A 107 -5.42 -46.73 10.02
CA GLN A 107 -6.52 -47.62 9.71
C GLN A 107 -7.34 -46.95 8.59
N GLN A 108 -7.89 -47.79 7.71
CA GLN A 108 -8.74 -47.42 6.57
C GLN A 108 -9.80 -46.40 6.97
N TYR A 109 -9.85 -45.24 6.32
CA TYR A 109 -11.03 -44.53 5.79
C TYR A 109 -10.51 -43.18 5.26
N LYS A 110 -11.03 -42.71 4.12
CA LYS A 110 -10.75 -41.42 3.43
C LYS A 110 -9.66 -41.42 2.35
N VAL A 111 -9.80 -42.30 1.35
CA VAL A 111 -9.13 -42.12 0.04
C VAL A 111 -9.94 -41.20 -0.90
N LEU A 112 -11.17 -40.80 -0.57
CA LEU A 112 -11.97 -39.92 -1.44
C LEU A 112 -11.91 -38.41 -1.12
N ALA A 113 -11.20 -37.99 -0.06
CA ALA A 113 -11.10 -36.57 0.30
C ALA A 113 -9.82 -35.88 -0.22
N ARG A 114 -8.77 -36.64 -0.56
CA ARG A 114 -7.46 -36.07 -0.92
C ARG A 114 -7.36 -35.61 -2.37
N THR A 115 -8.11 -36.21 -3.30
CA THR A 115 -8.13 -35.78 -4.70
C THR A 115 -8.99 -34.55 -4.94
N MET A 116 -9.98 -34.25 -4.07
CA MET A 116 -10.79 -33.03 -4.18
C MET A 116 -10.19 -31.81 -3.47
N PHE A 117 -9.31 -32.00 -2.47
CA PHE A 117 -8.66 -30.91 -1.74
C PHE A 117 -7.49 -30.29 -2.53
N SER A 118 -6.76 -31.11 -3.30
CA SER A 118 -5.68 -30.60 -4.15
C SER A 118 -6.19 -29.88 -5.40
N LEU A 119 -7.38 -30.23 -5.91
CA LEU A 119 -7.99 -29.50 -7.03
C LEU A 119 -8.62 -28.17 -6.59
N SER A 120 -9.18 -28.06 -5.38
CA SER A 120 -9.76 -26.80 -4.91
C SER A 120 -8.70 -25.78 -4.48
N PHE A 121 -7.53 -26.22 -4.01
CA PHE A 121 -6.37 -25.33 -3.78
C PHE A 121 -5.74 -24.85 -5.10
N LEU A 122 -5.73 -25.70 -6.15
CA LEU A 122 -5.28 -25.30 -7.47
C LEU A 122 -6.28 -24.36 -8.16
N VAL A 123 -7.59 -24.57 -7.95
CA VAL A 123 -8.64 -23.73 -8.57
C VAL A 123 -8.68 -22.33 -7.94
N ILE A 124 -8.43 -22.18 -6.64
CA ILE A 124 -8.30 -20.86 -5.99
C ILE A 124 -6.98 -20.18 -6.39
N LEU A 125 -5.89 -20.92 -6.63
CA LEU A 125 -4.68 -20.35 -7.24
C LEU A 125 -4.89 -19.94 -8.70
N THR A 126 -5.70 -20.65 -9.49
CA THR A 126 -6.00 -20.28 -10.90
C THR A 126 -7.01 -19.14 -11.05
N PHE A 127 -7.70 -18.71 -9.99
CA PHE A 127 -8.39 -17.41 -9.97
C PHE A 127 -7.49 -16.26 -9.50
N LEU A 128 -6.26 -16.56 -9.03
CA LEU A 128 -5.21 -15.59 -8.70
C LEU A 128 -4.11 -15.52 -9.78
N THR A 129 -4.19 -16.31 -10.85
CA THR A 129 -3.29 -16.17 -12.00
C THR A 129 -3.63 -14.91 -12.78
N GLY A 130 -2.99 -13.81 -12.36
CA GLY A 130 -3.01 -12.54 -13.07
C GLY A 130 -2.08 -11.49 -12.47
N ASN A 131 -1.85 -11.43 -11.15
CA ASN A 131 -0.94 -10.44 -10.59
C ASN A 131 0.49 -10.96 -10.66
N GLN A 132 1.27 -10.52 -11.66
CA GLN A 132 2.71 -10.49 -11.46
C GLN A 132 3.00 -9.56 -10.29
N ALA A 133 3.51 -10.11 -9.20
CA ALA A 133 4.03 -9.28 -8.11
C ALA A 133 5.22 -8.48 -8.65
N VAL A 134 5.22 -7.17 -8.45
CA VAL A 134 6.32 -6.29 -8.87
C VAL A 134 7.56 -6.64 -8.06
N GLU A 135 8.68 -6.90 -8.74
CA GLU A 135 9.99 -7.07 -8.11
C GLU A 135 10.57 -5.71 -7.72
N TYR A 136 11.06 -5.58 -6.49
CA TYR A 136 11.75 -4.38 -6.02
C TYR A 136 13.21 -4.68 -5.70
N THR A 137 14.12 -3.97 -6.35
CA THR A 137 15.57 -4.03 -6.04
C THR A 137 16.08 -2.71 -5.54
N VAL A 138 17.08 -2.75 -4.65
CA VAL A 138 17.71 -1.55 -4.09
C VAL A 138 19.22 -1.75 -4.08
N THR A 139 19.95 -0.79 -4.62
CA THR A 139 21.41 -0.80 -4.69
C THR A 139 21.95 0.51 -4.13
N ASN A 140 22.94 0.44 -3.23
CA ASN A 140 23.65 1.62 -2.74
C ASN A 140 24.99 1.76 -3.44
N ASN A 141 25.02 2.45 -4.59
CA ASN A 141 26.23 2.70 -5.36
C ASN A 141 27.18 3.67 -4.65
N ALA A 142 26.67 4.48 -3.72
CA ALA A 142 27.41 5.48 -2.97
C ALA A 142 27.82 5.01 -1.57
N ALA A 143 27.92 3.70 -1.32
CA ALA A 143 28.07 3.11 0.03
C ALA A 143 29.27 3.64 0.85
N THR A 144 30.32 4.13 0.19
CA THR A 144 31.52 4.68 0.84
C THR A 144 31.46 6.19 1.09
N THR A 145 30.42 6.87 0.61
CA THR A 145 30.21 8.31 0.84
C THR A 145 29.47 8.54 2.17
N PRO A 146 29.58 9.74 2.80
CA PRO A 146 28.81 10.04 4.01
C PRO A 146 27.30 9.89 3.82
N GLY A 147 26.78 10.26 2.65
CA GLY A 147 25.37 10.09 2.28
C GLY A 147 24.95 8.63 2.18
N GLY A 148 25.73 7.80 1.48
CA GLY A 148 25.45 6.37 1.36
C GLY A 148 25.56 5.61 2.69
N MET A 149 26.48 6.00 3.57
CA MET A 149 26.56 5.49 4.93
C MET A 149 25.34 5.90 5.76
N LYS A 150 24.88 7.17 5.65
CA LYS A 150 23.67 7.65 6.33
C LYS A 150 22.42 6.92 5.84
N PHE A 151 22.30 6.65 4.54
CA PHE A 151 21.25 5.81 3.98
C PHE A 151 21.26 4.41 4.61
N ALA A 152 22.42 3.73 4.62
CA ALA A 152 22.55 2.39 5.18
C ALA A 152 22.15 2.32 6.66
N ASN A 153 22.54 3.33 7.45
CA ASN A 153 22.33 3.35 8.89
C ASN A 153 20.91 3.77 9.31
N GLN A 154 20.25 4.67 8.57
CA GLN A 154 18.99 5.27 9.01
C GLN A 154 17.76 4.85 8.19
N ILE A 155 17.97 4.38 6.95
CA ILE A 155 16.91 4.01 6.02
C ILE A 155 17.01 2.51 5.74
N GLY A 156 18.07 2.07 5.08
CA GLY A 156 18.36 0.67 4.80
C GLY A 156 17.60 0.08 3.60
N ILE A 157 18.17 -0.97 3.00
CA ILE A 157 17.65 -1.63 1.78
C ILE A 157 16.23 -2.20 1.98
N GLU A 158 15.99 -2.92 3.08
CA GLU A 158 14.71 -3.59 3.30
C GLU A 158 13.55 -2.62 3.53
N TYR A 159 13.81 -1.54 4.28
CA TYR A 159 12.82 -0.47 4.44
C TYR A 159 12.48 0.19 3.10
N SER A 160 13.48 0.40 2.23
CA SER A 160 13.24 0.98 0.90
C SER A 160 12.37 0.06 0.03
N LYS A 161 12.59 -1.25 0.04
CA LYS A 161 11.73 -2.22 -0.66
C LYS A 161 10.29 -2.20 -0.14
N GLN A 162 10.11 -2.21 1.19
CA GLN A 162 8.79 -2.10 1.82
C GLN A 162 8.09 -0.78 1.46
N THR A 163 8.85 0.30 1.41
CA THR A 163 8.34 1.63 1.03
C THR A 163 7.88 1.66 -0.42
N MET A 164 8.67 1.12 -1.36
CA MET A 164 8.26 1.02 -2.77
C MET A 164 7.00 0.15 -2.95
N SER A 165 6.91 -0.98 -2.25
CA SER A 165 5.71 -1.82 -2.27
C SER A 165 4.47 -1.08 -1.73
N SER A 166 4.61 -0.39 -0.59
CA SER A 166 3.53 0.39 0.03
C SER A 166 3.10 1.57 -0.85
N ALA A 167 4.06 2.23 -1.50
CA ALA A 167 3.79 3.31 -2.44
C ALA A 167 3.01 2.77 -3.65
N THR A 168 3.40 1.65 -4.24
CA THR A 168 2.67 1.02 -5.36
C THR A 168 1.22 0.72 -5.01
N GLU A 169 0.96 0.09 -3.86
CA GLU A 169 -0.41 -0.20 -3.41
C GLU A 169 -1.22 1.08 -3.21
N PHE A 170 -0.62 2.08 -2.56
CA PHE A 170 -1.23 3.38 -2.34
C PHE A 170 -1.57 4.09 -3.67
N ILE A 171 -0.64 4.05 -4.63
CA ILE A 171 -0.79 4.71 -5.93
C ILE A 171 -1.86 4.01 -6.77
N TRP A 172 -1.85 2.68 -6.85
CA TRP A 172 -2.91 1.94 -7.56
C TRP A 172 -4.29 2.20 -6.95
N LYS A 173 -4.39 2.33 -5.62
CA LYS A 173 -5.64 2.73 -4.96
C LYS A 173 -6.02 4.17 -5.31
N THR A 174 -5.07 5.10 -5.24
CA THR A 174 -5.27 6.53 -5.53
C THR A 174 -5.73 6.75 -6.97
N PHE A 175 -5.15 6.04 -7.93
CA PHE A 175 -5.53 6.10 -9.35
C PHE A 175 -6.66 5.15 -9.74
N ARG A 176 -7.26 4.42 -8.79
CA ARG A 176 -8.32 3.42 -9.02
C ARG A 176 -7.94 2.36 -10.06
N GLN A 177 -6.66 1.98 -10.12
CA GLN A 177 -6.12 0.96 -11.01
C GLN A 177 -6.26 -0.43 -10.35
N ALA A 178 -7.50 -0.88 -10.19
CA ALA A 178 -7.79 -2.14 -9.51
C ALA A 178 -7.46 -3.39 -10.34
N SER A 179 -7.52 -3.28 -11.68
CA SER A 179 -7.26 -4.38 -12.61
C SER A 179 -5.92 -4.22 -13.33
N ASN A 180 -5.33 -5.32 -13.80
CA ASN A 180 -4.10 -5.27 -14.59
C ASN A 180 -4.27 -4.54 -15.93
N ALA A 181 -5.48 -4.51 -16.49
CA ALA A 181 -5.76 -3.77 -17.73
C ALA A 181 -5.63 -2.24 -17.56
N ASP A 182 -5.81 -1.74 -16.33
CA ASP A 182 -5.71 -0.32 -15.98
C ASP A 182 -4.30 0.10 -15.56
N ARG A 183 -3.41 -0.87 -15.29
CA ARG A 183 -2.03 -0.66 -14.83
C ARG A 183 -1.06 -0.62 -16.01
N LYS A 184 0.10 0.00 -15.78
CA LYS A 184 1.27 -0.24 -16.62
C LYS A 184 1.82 -1.64 -16.34
N ASP A 185 2.34 -2.29 -17.36
CA ASP A 185 3.04 -3.56 -17.22
C ASP A 185 4.49 -3.29 -16.81
N VAL A 186 4.73 -3.26 -15.50
CA VAL A 186 6.04 -3.01 -14.90
C VAL A 186 6.35 -4.16 -13.94
N PRO A 187 7.08 -5.19 -14.40
CA PRO A 187 7.38 -6.35 -13.57
C PRO A 187 8.46 -6.06 -12.51
N LYS A 188 9.24 -4.97 -12.66
CA LYS A 188 10.35 -4.63 -11.79
C LYS A 188 10.53 -3.11 -11.66
N VAL A 189 10.83 -2.67 -10.44
CA VAL A 189 11.29 -1.31 -10.14
C VAL A 189 12.61 -1.37 -9.36
N SER A 190 13.60 -0.61 -9.81
CA SER A 190 14.94 -0.56 -9.19
C SER A 190 15.19 0.78 -8.53
N LEU A 191 15.66 0.80 -7.29
CA LEU A 191 16.14 2.00 -6.61
C LEU A 191 17.67 1.98 -6.52
N TYR A 192 18.32 3.07 -6.93
CA TYR A 192 19.75 3.29 -6.79
C TYR A 192 19.99 4.49 -5.88
N ILE A 193 20.89 4.34 -4.92
CA ILE A 193 21.43 5.45 -4.14
C ILE A 193 22.76 5.86 -4.75
N ASP A 194 22.77 7.02 -5.41
CA ASP A 194 23.88 7.49 -6.24
C ASP A 194 24.49 8.77 -5.70
N SER A 195 25.80 8.94 -5.95
CA SER A 195 26.47 10.22 -5.72
C SER A 195 26.15 11.16 -6.89
N MET A 196 25.07 11.95 -6.75
CA MET A 196 24.58 12.84 -7.80
C MET A 196 24.01 14.15 -7.24
N ASP A 197 23.85 15.15 -8.09
CA ASP A 197 23.13 16.38 -7.76
C ASP A 197 21.61 16.18 -7.78
N GLY A 198 20.87 17.17 -7.26
CA GLY A 198 19.42 17.08 -7.13
C GLY A 198 18.97 16.18 -5.97
N VAL A 199 17.67 15.87 -5.95
CA VAL A 199 17.06 15.05 -4.88
C VAL A 199 16.91 13.60 -5.34
N ALA A 200 16.10 13.39 -6.37
CA ALA A 200 15.86 12.11 -7.00
C ALA A 200 15.31 12.32 -8.42
N TYR A 201 15.29 11.24 -9.21
CA TYR A 201 14.52 11.17 -10.45
C TYR A 201 14.11 9.73 -10.76
N ALA A 202 13.05 9.57 -11.56
CA ALA A 202 12.61 8.29 -12.08
C ALA A 202 12.70 8.22 -13.61
N SER A 203 13.24 7.12 -14.15
CA SER A 203 13.30 6.85 -15.59
C SER A 203 13.41 5.34 -15.83
N ASN A 204 12.73 4.81 -16.86
CA ASN A 204 12.81 3.38 -17.23
C ASN A 204 12.51 2.40 -16.07
N ASN A 205 11.57 2.74 -15.18
CA ASN A 205 11.27 2.00 -13.94
C ASN A 205 12.46 1.91 -12.96
N GLU A 206 13.44 2.79 -13.11
CA GLU A 206 14.53 3.02 -12.19
C GLU A 206 14.30 4.33 -11.46
N ILE A 207 14.60 4.34 -10.17
CA ILE A 207 14.60 5.51 -9.31
C ILE A 207 16.03 5.72 -8.86
N HIS A 208 16.54 6.93 -9.03
CA HIS A 208 17.85 7.32 -8.58
C HIS A 208 17.67 8.35 -7.47
N PHE A 209 18.24 8.10 -6.29
CA PHE A 209 18.14 8.98 -5.13
C PHE A 209 19.52 9.48 -4.75
N SER A 210 19.65 10.79 -4.57
CA SER A 210 20.93 11.43 -4.29
C SER A 210 21.42 11.14 -2.87
N ALA A 211 22.58 10.47 -2.79
CA ALA A 211 23.37 10.36 -1.56
C ALA A 211 23.81 11.74 -1.06
N ASN A 212 24.10 12.70 -1.95
CA ASN A 212 24.50 14.06 -1.59
C ASN A 212 23.34 14.77 -0.85
N TYR A 213 22.11 14.60 -1.33
CA TYR A 213 20.92 15.12 -0.66
C TYR A 213 20.69 14.46 0.70
N ILE A 214 20.78 13.12 0.78
CA ILE A 214 20.66 12.38 2.05
C ILE A 214 21.68 12.88 3.07
N GLN A 215 22.93 13.10 2.66
CA GLN A 215 23.98 13.64 3.51
C GLN A 215 23.59 14.98 4.12
N GLN A 216 23.13 15.91 3.28
CA GLN A 216 22.85 17.29 3.66
C GLN A 216 21.54 17.46 4.44
N TYR A 217 20.58 16.54 4.31
CA TYR A 217 19.28 16.66 4.95
C TYR A 217 19.38 16.62 6.48
N THR A 218 18.92 17.67 7.17
CA THR A 218 19.05 17.83 8.63
C THR A 218 17.83 17.39 9.44
N GLY A 219 16.69 17.13 8.78
CA GLY A 219 15.46 16.65 9.42
C GLY A 219 15.42 15.12 9.59
N ASN A 220 14.20 14.59 9.77
CA ASN A 220 13.98 13.14 9.75
C ASN A 220 14.17 12.60 8.33
N VAL A 221 15.40 12.17 8.02
CA VAL A 221 15.78 11.69 6.67
C VAL A 221 14.96 10.48 6.23
N LYS A 222 14.48 9.65 7.17
CA LYS A 222 13.65 8.50 6.85
C LYS A 222 12.30 8.95 6.32
N THR A 223 11.63 9.88 6.99
CA THR A 223 10.35 10.45 6.54
C THR A 223 10.47 11.20 5.21
N GLU A 224 11.55 11.98 5.03
CA GLU A 224 11.80 12.66 3.75
C GLU A 224 11.98 11.65 2.62
N PHE A 225 12.84 10.65 2.84
CA PHE A 225 13.06 9.57 1.90
C PHE A 225 11.75 8.87 1.52
N THR A 226 10.90 8.57 2.51
CA THR A 226 9.58 7.98 2.24
C THR A 226 8.74 8.87 1.32
N GLY A 227 8.64 10.16 1.62
CA GLY A 227 7.88 11.11 0.79
C GLY A 227 8.39 11.20 -0.63
N VAL A 228 9.72 11.28 -0.81
CA VAL A 228 10.35 11.31 -2.13
C VAL A 228 10.14 9.99 -2.88
N ILE A 229 10.22 8.82 -2.22
CA ILE A 229 9.91 7.55 -2.89
C ILE A 229 8.43 7.50 -3.34
N TYR A 230 7.48 8.04 -2.57
CA TYR A 230 6.09 8.13 -3.03
C TYR A 230 5.94 9.01 -4.27
N HIS A 231 6.69 10.10 -4.36
CA HIS A 231 6.75 10.95 -5.55
C HIS A 231 7.34 10.19 -6.75
N GLU A 232 8.52 9.59 -6.61
CA GLU A 232 9.20 8.90 -7.73
C GLU A 232 8.44 7.65 -8.18
N MET A 233 7.84 6.90 -7.24
CA MET A 233 6.97 5.77 -7.58
C MET A 233 5.71 6.22 -8.32
N ALA A 234 5.20 7.43 -8.08
CA ALA A 234 4.08 7.97 -8.84
C ALA A 234 4.46 8.14 -10.32
N HIS A 235 5.67 8.63 -10.63
CA HIS A 235 6.18 8.71 -12.01
C HIS A 235 6.23 7.33 -12.70
N VAL A 236 6.58 6.27 -11.97
CA VAL A 236 6.55 4.89 -12.49
C VAL A 236 5.13 4.51 -12.92
N TRP A 237 4.12 4.77 -12.10
CA TRP A 237 2.76 4.23 -12.29
C TRP A 237 1.79 5.15 -13.04
N GLN A 238 2.00 6.48 -13.01
CA GLN A 238 1.12 7.45 -13.64
C GLN A 238 1.26 7.46 -15.16
N TRP A 239 0.18 7.73 -15.87
CA TRP A 239 0.24 7.96 -17.31
C TRP A 239 0.74 9.37 -17.60
N ASN A 240 1.66 9.50 -18.56
CA ASN A 240 2.35 10.74 -18.88
C ASN A 240 2.10 11.23 -20.31
N GLY A 241 0.99 10.80 -20.94
CA GLY A 241 0.64 11.19 -22.30
C GLY A 241 1.30 10.37 -23.41
N ASN A 242 1.97 9.26 -23.10
CA ASN A 242 2.52 8.32 -24.10
C ASN A 242 3.44 9.00 -25.14
N GLY A 243 4.35 9.85 -24.67
CA GLY A 243 5.29 10.60 -25.51
C GLY A 243 4.68 11.80 -26.25
N GLN A 244 3.38 12.05 -26.12
CA GLN A 244 2.75 13.27 -26.62
C GLN A 244 3.03 14.44 -25.67
N PRO A 245 3.03 15.69 -26.19
CA PRO A 245 3.21 16.87 -25.36
C PRO A 245 2.21 16.91 -24.20
N THR A 246 2.74 16.84 -22.97
CA THR A 246 1.99 16.89 -21.73
C THR A 246 2.65 17.91 -20.81
N PRO A 247 1.89 18.79 -20.12
CA PRO A 247 2.48 19.79 -19.24
C PRO A 247 3.34 19.15 -18.16
N GLY A 248 4.65 19.44 -18.15
CA GLY A 248 5.58 18.86 -17.18
C GLY A 248 5.18 19.14 -15.73
N GLY A 249 4.70 20.36 -15.44
CA GLY A 249 4.23 20.68 -14.10
C GLY A 249 2.96 19.92 -13.68
N LEU A 250 2.12 19.46 -14.62
CA LEU A 250 1.02 18.56 -14.28
C LEU A 250 1.56 17.18 -13.87
N ILE A 251 2.56 16.66 -14.58
CA ILE A 251 3.22 15.38 -14.28
C ILE A 251 3.87 15.41 -12.90
N GLU A 252 4.64 16.46 -12.60
CA GLU A 252 5.23 16.66 -11.26
C GLU A 252 4.17 16.87 -10.18
N GLY A 253 3.12 17.64 -10.51
CA GLY A 253 2.04 17.92 -9.57
C GLY A 253 1.21 16.70 -9.20
N ILE A 254 1.01 15.74 -10.10
CA ILE A 254 0.35 14.46 -9.78
C ILE A 254 1.23 13.61 -8.87
N ALA A 255 2.54 13.59 -9.10
CA ALA A 255 3.48 12.89 -8.23
C ALA A 255 3.48 13.47 -6.81
N ASP A 256 3.50 14.79 -6.67
CA ASP A 256 3.38 15.44 -5.37
C ASP A 256 1.96 15.38 -4.78
N PHE A 257 0.91 15.27 -5.60
CA PHE A 257 -0.42 14.97 -5.10
C PHE A 257 -0.45 13.59 -4.42
N VAL A 258 0.19 12.56 -4.99
CA VAL A 258 0.33 11.25 -4.33
C VAL A 258 1.05 11.40 -2.99
N ARG A 259 2.19 12.11 -2.97
CA ARG A 259 2.96 12.38 -1.75
C ARG A 259 2.12 13.12 -0.70
N LEU A 260 1.32 14.11 -1.12
CA LEU A 260 0.39 14.85 -0.27
C LEU A 260 -0.66 13.93 0.34
N LYS A 261 -1.35 13.12 -0.47
CA LYS A 261 -2.41 12.22 0.01
C LYS A 261 -1.87 11.11 0.92
N ALA A 262 -0.61 10.72 0.75
CA ALA A 262 0.07 9.77 1.62
C ALA A 262 0.49 10.38 2.97
N GLY A 263 0.33 11.70 3.17
CA GLY A 263 0.67 12.39 4.42
C GLY A 263 2.14 12.79 4.53
N TYR A 264 2.88 12.83 3.42
CA TYR A 264 4.32 13.13 3.39
C TYR A 264 4.65 14.50 2.78
N ALA A 265 3.70 15.44 2.82
CA ALA A 265 3.96 16.84 2.46
C ALA A 265 4.97 17.46 3.45
N PRO A 266 6.14 17.92 2.97
CA PRO A 266 7.10 18.66 3.79
C PRO A 266 6.52 19.99 4.31
N SER A 267 7.01 20.42 5.47
CA SER A 267 6.60 21.67 6.10
C SER A 267 6.97 22.94 5.33
N HIS A 268 7.94 22.85 4.40
CA HIS A 268 8.38 23.96 3.57
C HIS A 268 7.56 24.14 2.29
N TRP A 269 6.62 23.23 1.99
CA TRP A 269 5.73 23.39 0.86
C TRP A 269 4.91 24.66 0.97
N VAL A 270 4.59 25.24 -0.18
CA VAL A 270 3.71 26.39 -0.29
C VAL A 270 2.35 26.12 0.35
N LYS A 271 1.65 27.18 0.73
CA LYS A 271 0.27 27.04 1.23
C LYS A 271 -0.72 26.90 0.06
N PRO A 272 -1.88 26.24 0.27
CA PRO A 272 -2.97 26.28 -0.70
C PRO A 272 -3.29 27.72 -1.12
N GLY A 273 -3.46 27.92 -2.41
CA GLY A 273 -3.68 29.22 -3.05
C GLY A 273 -2.40 29.96 -3.46
N GLN A 274 -1.20 29.50 -3.11
CA GLN A 274 0.05 30.10 -3.59
C GLN A 274 0.47 29.58 -4.97
N GLY A 275 1.50 30.19 -5.57
CA GLY A 275 1.97 29.93 -6.94
C GLY A 275 1.22 30.70 -8.02
N ASP A 276 1.82 30.76 -9.21
CA ASP A 276 1.41 31.70 -10.28
C ASP A 276 0.57 31.04 -11.39
N ARG A 277 0.71 29.73 -11.59
CA ARG A 277 -0.03 28.97 -12.61
C ARG A 277 -0.37 27.56 -12.14
N TRP A 278 -1.41 26.98 -12.73
CA TRP A 278 -1.94 25.68 -12.32
C TRP A 278 -0.97 24.51 -12.57
N ASP A 279 -0.11 24.60 -13.60
CA ASP A 279 0.92 23.63 -13.99
C ASP A 279 2.32 24.11 -13.59
N HIS A 280 2.45 24.79 -12.46
CA HIS A 280 3.75 25.19 -11.94
C HIS A 280 4.65 23.99 -11.60
N GLY A 281 4.05 22.84 -11.31
CA GLY A 281 4.76 21.66 -10.82
C GLY A 281 4.64 21.52 -9.31
N TYR A 282 5.06 20.35 -8.84
CA TYR A 282 5.28 20.04 -7.43
C TYR A 282 4.09 20.41 -6.52
N ASP A 283 4.38 20.97 -5.35
CA ASP A 283 3.43 21.36 -4.31
C ASP A 283 2.32 22.32 -4.78
N VAL A 284 2.64 23.34 -5.59
CA VAL A 284 1.65 24.29 -6.13
C VAL A 284 0.58 23.56 -6.92
N THR A 285 0.99 22.71 -7.86
CA THR A 285 0.05 21.93 -8.68
C THR A 285 -0.63 20.83 -7.85
N ALA A 286 0.08 20.20 -6.91
CA ALA A 286 -0.49 19.18 -6.02
C ALA A 286 -1.67 19.72 -5.19
N TYR A 287 -1.55 20.91 -4.59
CA TYR A 287 -2.66 21.52 -3.83
C TYR A 287 -3.83 21.95 -4.73
N PHE A 288 -3.56 22.35 -5.97
CA PHE A 288 -4.63 22.61 -6.94
C PHE A 288 -5.37 21.33 -7.34
N LEU A 289 -4.65 20.24 -7.54
CA LEU A 289 -5.24 18.93 -7.81
C LEU A 289 -6.04 18.42 -6.60
N ASP A 290 -5.59 18.66 -5.36
CA ASP A 290 -6.35 18.36 -4.15
C ASP A 290 -7.62 19.19 -4.01
N TYR A 291 -7.59 20.45 -4.41
CA TYR A 291 -8.81 21.26 -4.55
C TYR A 291 -9.78 20.64 -5.57
N CYS A 292 -9.31 20.26 -6.76
CA CYS A 292 -10.13 19.62 -7.80
C CYS A 292 -10.69 18.26 -7.33
N GLU A 293 -9.91 17.46 -6.63
CA GLU A 293 -10.33 16.20 -5.99
C GLU A 293 -11.43 16.45 -4.95
N GLY A 294 -11.37 17.56 -4.21
CA GLY A 294 -12.43 18.00 -3.30
C GLY A 294 -13.73 18.44 -3.98
N LEU A 295 -13.68 18.87 -5.25
CA LEU A 295 -14.88 19.17 -6.05
C LEU A 295 -15.54 17.89 -6.57
N ARG A 296 -14.74 16.88 -6.93
CA ARG A 296 -15.21 15.58 -7.40
C ARG A 296 -14.23 14.48 -7.01
N SER A 297 -14.68 13.56 -6.15
CA SER A 297 -13.88 12.40 -5.77
C SER A 297 -13.52 11.52 -6.99
N GLY A 298 -12.23 11.20 -7.11
CA GLY A 298 -11.64 10.47 -8.22
C GLY A 298 -11.24 11.36 -9.40
N PHE A 299 -11.26 12.68 -9.25
CA PHE A 299 -10.82 13.59 -10.30
C PHE A 299 -9.40 13.24 -10.78
N VAL A 300 -8.44 13.10 -9.86
CA VAL A 300 -7.05 12.83 -10.24
C VAL A 300 -6.90 11.44 -10.87
N ALA A 301 -7.63 10.44 -10.37
CA ALA A 301 -7.65 9.10 -10.94
C ALA A 301 -8.14 9.10 -12.40
N GLU A 302 -9.25 9.78 -12.68
CA GLU A 302 -9.82 9.85 -14.03
C GLU A 302 -8.97 10.72 -14.96
N LEU A 303 -8.36 11.80 -14.45
CA LEU A 303 -7.42 12.61 -15.21
C LEU A 303 -6.20 11.77 -15.63
N ASN A 304 -5.58 11.07 -14.66
CA ASN A 304 -4.48 10.13 -14.93
C ASN A 304 -4.89 9.09 -15.98
N LYS A 305 -6.06 8.46 -15.83
CA LYS A 305 -6.56 7.48 -16.81
C LYS A 305 -6.71 8.06 -18.22
N LYS A 306 -7.23 9.28 -18.35
CA LYS A 306 -7.37 9.97 -19.65
C LYS A 306 -6.02 10.27 -20.29
N MET A 307 -4.96 10.46 -19.50
CA MET A 307 -3.60 10.70 -20.00
C MET A 307 -2.89 9.45 -20.54
N LYS A 308 -3.53 8.28 -20.58
CA LYS A 308 -2.93 7.03 -21.09
C LYS A 308 -2.37 7.14 -22.51
N THR A 309 -2.97 7.96 -23.37
CA THR A 309 -2.59 8.07 -24.79
C THR A 309 -2.22 9.49 -25.23
N GLY A 310 -2.30 10.47 -24.34
CA GLY A 310 -2.05 11.88 -24.64
C GLY A 310 -2.73 12.81 -23.64
N TYR A 311 -2.37 14.09 -23.63
CA TYR A 311 -3.01 15.10 -22.80
C TYR A 311 -3.87 16.03 -23.65
N SER A 312 -5.01 16.45 -23.10
CA SER A 312 -5.82 17.54 -23.62
C SER A 312 -6.33 18.41 -22.47
N GLY A 313 -6.22 19.74 -22.63
CA GLY A 313 -6.80 20.69 -21.67
C GLY A 313 -8.32 20.54 -21.50
N ASN A 314 -9.00 19.92 -22.48
CA ASN A 314 -10.43 19.65 -22.41
C ASN A 314 -10.80 18.61 -21.33
N TYR A 315 -9.84 17.82 -20.83
CA TYR A 315 -10.11 16.83 -19.79
C TYR A 315 -10.68 17.46 -18.51
N PHE A 316 -10.27 18.68 -18.17
CA PHE A 316 -10.84 19.41 -17.03
C PHE A 316 -12.32 19.75 -17.26
N VAL A 317 -12.69 20.14 -18.48
CA VAL A 317 -14.09 20.42 -18.85
C VAL A 317 -14.92 19.14 -18.79
N GLU A 318 -14.40 18.05 -19.34
CA GLU A 318 -15.07 16.74 -19.30
C GLU A 318 -15.27 16.22 -17.88
N LEU A 319 -14.33 16.49 -16.97
CA LEU A 319 -14.35 15.94 -15.62
C LEU A 319 -15.06 16.83 -14.59
N LEU A 320 -15.03 18.15 -14.76
CA LEU A 320 -15.52 19.14 -13.78
C LEU A 320 -16.43 20.23 -14.39
N GLY A 321 -16.66 20.22 -15.71
CA GLY A 321 -17.52 21.17 -16.40
C GLY A 321 -16.93 22.58 -16.57
N LYS A 322 -15.64 22.77 -16.27
CA LYS A 322 -14.93 24.06 -16.35
C LYS A 322 -13.56 23.90 -16.99
N THR A 323 -13.06 24.95 -17.63
CA THR A 323 -11.67 24.95 -18.12
C THR A 323 -10.70 24.96 -16.95
N VAL A 324 -9.46 24.52 -17.18
CA VAL A 324 -8.42 24.54 -16.14
C VAL A 324 -8.16 25.97 -15.60
N ASP A 325 -8.24 26.98 -16.47
CA ASP A 325 -8.07 28.39 -16.08
C ASP A 325 -9.21 28.91 -15.19
N GLN A 326 -10.45 28.49 -15.46
CA GLN A 326 -11.59 28.80 -14.59
C GLN A 326 -11.44 28.14 -13.23
N LEU A 327 -11.07 26.86 -13.20
CA LEU A 327 -10.83 26.11 -11.96
C LEU A 327 -9.67 26.72 -11.15
N TRP A 328 -8.59 27.12 -11.81
CA TRP A 328 -7.47 27.81 -11.19
C TRP A 328 -7.89 29.15 -10.59
N SER A 329 -8.69 29.93 -11.33
CA SER A 329 -9.23 31.20 -10.84
C SER A 329 -10.11 31.00 -9.59
N ASP A 330 -10.98 29.99 -9.60
CA ASP A 330 -11.82 29.62 -8.46
C ASP A 330 -10.97 29.18 -7.25
N TYR A 331 -9.94 28.36 -7.48
CA TYR A 331 -8.98 27.93 -6.47
C TYR A 331 -8.28 29.14 -5.82
N LYS A 332 -7.75 30.07 -6.64
CA LYS A 332 -7.12 31.30 -6.14
C LYS A 332 -8.12 32.16 -5.37
N ALA A 333 -9.37 32.27 -5.81
CA ALA A 333 -10.41 33.01 -5.10
C ALA A 333 -10.72 32.39 -3.73
N LYS A 334 -10.83 31.06 -3.64
CA LYS A 334 -11.08 30.32 -2.38
C LYS A 334 -10.04 30.60 -1.30
N TYR A 335 -8.77 30.79 -1.70
CA TYR A 335 -7.65 30.97 -0.76
C TYR A 335 -7.15 32.42 -0.66
N LYS A 336 -7.75 33.37 -1.39
CA LYS A 336 -7.46 34.81 -1.24
C LYS A 336 -8.02 35.43 0.04
N THR A 337 -8.99 34.78 0.68
CA THR A 337 -9.73 35.31 1.84
C THR A 337 -9.26 34.78 3.19
N ASN A 338 -8.09 34.14 3.27
CA ASN A 338 -7.53 33.60 4.52
C ASN A 338 -6.24 34.31 4.93
#